data_AF-A0A8T9S5R3-F1
#
_entry.id   AF-A0A8T9S5R3-F1
#
_cell.length_a   1.000
_cell.length_b   1.000
_cell.length_c   1.000
_cell.angle_alpha   90.00
_cell.angle_beta   90.00
_cell.angle_gamma   90.00
#
_symmetry.space_group_name_H-M   'P 1'
#
loop_
_entity.id
_entity.type
_entity.pdbx_description
1 polymer ?
#
loop_
_entity_poly.entity_id
_entity_poly.type
_entity_poly.pdbx_seq_one_letter_code
_entity_poly.pdbx_strand_id
1 'polypeptide(L)'
;MFDTIRRALALLRERCRDVTQTYVINLQLTAFYCKFSTKKDFKVQQHPINERISFLLKSLKLSARAFSEMIGEKPTITQNYVGSRNSMPGADYLEKVLKHFESINPAWLLTGEGEPFLPGTQPTQNISTTKGKGNIIGQAIGTAIGNINLDDCKRELASSQKELEHLRQQLELKDALLAAKDEMLTLLRGSHNRPN
;
A
#
# COMPACT_ATOMS: atom_id res chain seq x y z
N MET A 1 -41.38 -43.13 -29.04
CA MET A 1 -40.06 -43.51 -28.45
C MET A 1 -38.92 -42.58 -28.92
N PHE A 2 -38.86 -42.19 -30.20
CA PHE A 2 -37.84 -41.28 -30.73
C PHE A 2 -37.95 -39.80 -30.29
N ASP A 3 -39.16 -39.30 -30.01
CA ASP A 3 -39.35 -37.90 -29.58
C ASP A 3 -38.83 -37.60 -28.17
N THR A 4 -38.88 -38.58 -27.28
CA THR A 4 -38.34 -38.47 -25.92
C THR A 4 -36.81 -38.33 -25.95
N ILE A 5 -36.15 -39.04 -26.86
CA ILE A 5 -34.69 -39.01 -27.04
C ILE A 5 -34.26 -37.66 -27.66
N ARG A 6 -35.01 -37.13 -28.63
CA ARG A 6 -34.75 -35.78 -29.19
C ARG A 6 -34.89 -34.68 -28.15
N ARG A 7 -35.90 -34.75 -27.28
CA ARG A 7 -36.07 -33.77 -26.19
C ARG A 7 -34.97 -33.89 -25.13
N ALA A 8 -34.55 -35.10 -24.77
CA ALA A 8 -33.43 -35.32 -23.85
C ALA A 8 -32.09 -34.80 -24.42
N LEU A 9 -31.83 -35.01 -25.71
CA LEU A 9 -30.64 -34.49 -26.40
C LEU A 9 -30.66 -32.95 -26.52
N ALA A 10 -31.83 -32.34 -26.70
CA ALA A 10 -31.96 -30.88 -26.73
C ALA A 10 -31.67 -30.26 -25.35
N LEU A 11 -32.16 -30.88 -24.27
CA LEU A 11 -31.87 -30.42 -22.90
C LEU A 11 -30.40 -30.63 -22.51
N LEU A 12 -29.77 -31.72 -22.93
CA LEU A 12 -28.33 -31.94 -22.75
C LEU A 12 -27.47 -30.96 -23.56
N ARG A 13 -27.94 -30.54 -24.74
CA ARG A 13 -27.28 -29.53 -25.60
C ARG A 13 -27.33 -28.13 -24.99
N GLU A 14 -28.44 -27.75 -24.38
CA GLU A 14 -28.59 -26.48 -23.65
C GLU A 14 -27.73 -26.47 -22.38
N ARG A 15 -27.72 -27.58 -21.61
CA ARG A 15 -26.91 -27.73 -20.39
C ARG A 15 -25.39 -27.75 -20.67
N CYS A 16 -24.96 -28.33 -21.79
CA CYS A 16 -23.54 -28.30 -22.18
C CYS A 16 -23.09 -26.92 -22.66
N ARG A 17 -23.98 -26.11 -23.27
CA ARG A 17 -23.64 -24.77 -23.76
C ARG A 17 -23.25 -23.84 -22.61
N ASP A 18 -23.97 -23.90 -21.50
CA ASP A 18 -23.74 -23.08 -20.30
C ASP A 18 -22.42 -23.43 -19.60
N VAL A 19 -22.13 -24.73 -19.43
CA VAL A 19 -20.87 -25.23 -18.86
C VAL A 19 -19.68 -24.88 -19.77
N THR A 20 -19.80 -25.04 -21.09
CA THR A 20 -18.72 -24.67 -22.01
C THR A 20 -18.48 -23.15 -22.04
N GLN A 21 -19.51 -22.32 -21.86
CA GLN A 21 -19.35 -20.88 -21.77
C GLN A 21 -18.52 -20.52 -20.53
N THR A 22 -18.78 -21.13 -19.37
CA THR A 22 -18.00 -20.87 -18.15
C THR A 22 -16.53 -21.27 -18.32
N TYR A 23 -16.22 -22.40 -18.97
CA TYR A 23 -14.82 -22.81 -19.22
C TYR A 23 -14.11 -21.95 -20.27
N VAL A 24 -14.80 -21.49 -21.32
CA VAL A 24 -14.20 -20.63 -22.35
C VAL A 24 -13.95 -19.22 -21.81
N ILE A 25 -14.84 -18.67 -20.97
CA ILE A 25 -14.59 -17.37 -20.30
C ILE A 25 -13.47 -17.50 -19.26
N ASN A 26 -13.42 -18.60 -18.48
CA ASN A 26 -12.32 -18.84 -17.54
C ASN A 26 -10.98 -19.04 -18.24
N LEU A 27 -10.94 -19.75 -19.39
CA LEU A 27 -9.73 -19.92 -20.18
C LEU A 27 -9.28 -18.60 -20.84
N GLN A 28 -10.22 -17.80 -21.36
CA GLN A 28 -9.95 -16.46 -21.89
C GLN A 28 -9.51 -15.49 -20.78
N LEU A 29 -10.09 -15.54 -19.58
CA LEU A 29 -9.67 -14.74 -18.43
C LEU A 29 -8.29 -15.18 -17.92
N THR A 30 -7.99 -16.48 -17.80
CA THR A 30 -6.61 -16.92 -17.49
C THR A 30 -5.63 -16.55 -18.58
N ALA A 31 -6.01 -16.61 -19.86
CA ALA A 31 -5.15 -16.15 -20.95
C ALA A 31 -4.96 -14.64 -20.92
N PHE A 32 -5.99 -13.87 -20.52
CA PHE A 32 -5.96 -12.42 -20.40
C PHE A 32 -5.13 -11.96 -19.19
N TYR A 33 -5.34 -12.57 -18.01
CA TYR A 33 -4.51 -12.34 -16.82
C TYR A 33 -3.07 -12.82 -17.02
N CYS A 34 -2.84 -13.92 -17.75
CA CYS A 34 -1.49 -14.37 -18.09
C CYS A 34 -0.81 -13.42 -19.09
N LYS A 35 -1.54 -12.87 -20.08
CA LYS A 35 -1.00 -11.84 -20.99
C LYS A 35 -0.74 -10.49 -20.33
N PHE A 36 -1.50 -10.13 -19.30
CA PHE A 36 -1.28 -8.90 -18.55
C PHE A 36 -0.11 -9.01 -17.56
N SER A 37 0.27 -10.24 -17.15
CA SER A 37 1.32 -10.48 -16.16
C SER A 37 2.73 -10.68 -16.75
N THR A 38 2.92 -10.57 -18.07
CA THR A 38 4.24 -10.79 -18.71
C THR A 38 4.89 -9.52 -19.26
N LYS A 39 4.61 -8.33 -18.69
CA LYS A 39 5.37 -7.10 -19.00
C LYS A 39 5.86 -6.39 -17.75
N LYS A 40 6.61 -7.11 -16.94
CA LYS A 40 7.75 -6.51 -16.24
C LYS A 40 8.85 -7.54 -16.38
N ASP A 41 9.65 -7.42 -17.44
CA ASP A 41 10.95 -8.05 -17.50
C ASP A 41 11.78 -7.49 -16.34
N PHE A 42 11.59 -8.06 -15.14
CA PHE A 42 12.43 -7.84 -13.99
C PHE A 42 13.73 -8.60 -14.25
N LYS A 43 14.51 -8.09 -15.19
CA LYS A 43 15.93 -8.42 -15.25
C LYS A 43 16.51 -7.89 -13.95
N VAL A 44 17.11 -8.77 -13.16
CA VAL A 44 18.00 -8.42 -12.05
C VAL A 44 19.24 -7.76 -12.68
N GLN A 45 19.07 -6.52 -13.08
CA GLN A 45 20.14 -5.62 -13.49
C GLN A 45 20.64 -5.05 -12.18
N GLN A 46 21.81 -5.50 -11.75
CA GLN A 46 22.51 -4.89 -10.62
C GLN A 46 22.90 -3.47 -11.03
N HIS A 47 22.05 -2.50 -10.72
CA HIS A 47 22.32 -1.10 -11.04
C HIS A 47 23.26 -0.54 -9.97
N PRO A 48 24.30 0.22 -10.36
CA PRO A 48 25.17 0.89 -9.40
C PRO A 48 24.33 1.76 -8.47
N ILE A 49 24.77 1.92 -7.23
CA ILE A 49 24.03 2.65 -6.19
C ILE A 49 23.64 4.07 -6.61
N ASN A 50 24.43 4.69 -7.46
CA ASN A 50 24.19 6.03 -8.00
C ASN A 50 22.99 6.08 -8.94
N GLU A 51 22.80 5.04 -9.76
CA GLU A 51 21.64 4.91 -10.63
C GLU A 51 20.38 4.63 -9.81
N ARG A 52 20.50 3.88 -8.70
CA ARG A 52 19.40 3.66 -7.76
C ARG A 52 18.99 4.96 -7.07
N ILE A 53 19.94 5.78 -6.63
CA ILE A 53 19.65 7.12 -6.10
C ILE A 53 18.99 7.98 -7.19
N SER A 54 19.49 7.94 -8.43
CA SER A 54 18.88 8.66 -9.55
C SER A 54 17.46 8.21 -9.85
N PHE A 55 17.18 6.90 -9.71
CA PHE A 55 15.84 6.34 -9.81
C PHE A 55 14.93 6.88 -8.70
N LEU A 56 15.41 6.95 -7.46
CA LEU A 56 14.65 7.54 -6.34
C LEU A 56 14.29 9.01 -6.61
N LEU A 57 15.23 9.82 -7.11
CA LEU A 57 14.95 11.22 -7.48
C LEU A 57 13.81 11.32 -8.50
N LYS A 58 13.83 10.44 -9.53
CA LYS A 58 12.80 10.40 -10.58
C LYS A 58 11.44 9.96 -10.03
N SER A 59 11.41 8.89 -9.24
CA SER A 59 10.18 8.34 -8.65
C SER A 59 9.55 9.31 -7.66
N LEU A 60 10.36 10.02 -6.88
CA LEU A 60 9.92 11.05 -5.95
C LEU A 60 9.62 12.40 -6.63
N LYS A 61 9.95 12.55 -7.93
CA LYS A 61 9.86 13.80 -8.71
C LYS A 61 10.59 14.97 -8.06
N LEU A 62 11.74 14.69 -7.44
CA LEU A 62 12.57 15.69 -6.76
C LEU A 62 13.82 16.02 -7.58
N SER A 63 14.22 17.29 -7.53
CA SER A 63 15.54 17.69 -8.01
C SER A 63 16.62 17.22 -7.03
N ALA A 64 17.86 17.01 -7.51
CA ALA A 64 18.99 16.64 -6.67
C ALA A 64 19.22 17.61 -5.51
N ARG A 65 18.95 18.90 -5.75
CA ARG A 65 19.00 19.93 -4.72
C ARG A 65 17.89 19.76 -3.69
N ALA A 66 16.63 19.65 -4.11
CA ALA A 66 15.51 19.47 -3.19
C ALA A 66 15.69 18.20 -2.34
N PHE A 67 16.12 17.11 -2.99
CA PHE A 67 16.45 15.85 -2.31
C PHE A 67 17.52 16.03 -1.22
N SER A 68 18.61 16.75 -1.53
CA SER A 68 19.68 17.04 -0.57
C SER A 68 19.20 17.90 0.61
N GLU A 69 18.36 18.89 0.34
CA GLU A 69 17.85 19.81 1.37
C GLU A 69 16.91 19.06 2.34
N MET A 70 16.12 18.09 1.87
CA MET A 70 15.25 17.25 2.70
C MET A 70 16.03 16.33 3.65
N ILE A 71 17.07 15.66 3.16
CA ILE A 71 17.91 14.77 3.99
C ILE A 71 18.89 15.53 4.89
N GLY A 72 18.94 16.87 4.80
CA GLY A 72 19.87 17.71 5.56
C GLY A 72 21.31 17.67 5.05
N GLU A 73 21.52 17.39 3.77
CA GLU A 73 22.83 17.35 3.12
C GLU A 73 23.10 18.54 2.20
N LYS A 74 24.38 18.79 1.93
CA LYS A 74 24.77 19.83 0.98
C LYS A 74 24.40 19.41 -0.45
N PRO A 75 23.79 20.29 -1.28
CA PRO A 75 23.43 19.97 -2.66
C PRO A 75 24.58 19.46 -3.52
N THR A 76 25.80 19.95 -3.27
CA THR A 76 27.02 19.51 -3.96
C THR A 76 27.27 18.01 -3.76
N ILE A 77 26.96 17.46 -2.59
CA ILE A 77 27.20 16.05 -2.26
C ILE A 77 26.28 15.16 -3.10
N THR A 78 24.97 15.40 -3.07
CA THR A 78 24.02 14.67 -3.91
C THR A 78 24.35 14.80 -5.40
N GLN A 79 24.72 16.00 -5.86
CA GLN A 79 25.11 16.23 -7.26
C GLN A 79 26.38 15.46 -7.67
N ASN A 80 27.32 15.24 -6.76
CA ASN A 80 28.52 14.43 -7.05
C ASN A 80 28.18 12.95 -7.27
N TYR A 81 27.10 12.45 -6.67
CA TYR A 81 26.64 11.06 -6.80
C TYR A 81 25.80 10.84 -8.04
N VAL A 82 24.82 11.71 -8.32
CA VAL A 82 23.89 11.55 -9.47
C VAL A 82 24.33 12.27 -10.74
N GLY A 83 25.35 13.13 -10.65
CA GLY A 83 25.88 13.90 -11.78
C GLY A 83 27.01 13.20 -12.51
N SER A 84 27.77 13.97 -13.31
CA SER A 84 28.87 13.47 -14.14
C SER A 84 30.02 12.83 -13.37
N ARG A 85 30.23 13.21 -12.11
CA ARG A 85 31.29 12.64 -11.26
C ARG A 85 31.00 11.22 -10.81
N ASN A 86 29.73 10.83 -10.74
CA ASN A 86 29.27 9.49 -10.38
C ASN A 86 30.05 8.87 -9.20
N SER A 87 30.33 9.67 -8.16
CA SER A 87 31.16 9.24 -7.03
C SER A 87 30.42 8.25 -6.15
N MET A 88 31.14 7.39 -5.42
CA MET A 88 30.50 6.41 -4.55
C MET A 88 29.94 7.09 -3.29
N PRO A 89 28.65 6.92 -2.95
CA PRO A 89 28.06 7.49 -1.75
C PRO A 89 28.61 6.80 -0.50
N GLY A 90 28.94 7.59 0.51
CA GLY A 90 29.34 7.09 1.82
C GLY A 90 28.18 6.51 2.62
N ALA A 91 28.48 5.67 3.60
CA ALA A 91 27.49 5.04 4.48
C ALA A 91 26.62 6.08 5.20
N ASP A 92 27.22 7.15 5.72
CA ASP A 92 26.53 8.25 6.41
C ASP A 92 25.43 8.89 5.55
N TYR A 93 25.67 8.99 4.24
CA TYR A 93 24.69 9.56 3.31
C TYR A 93 23.51 8.61 3.13
N LEU A 94 23.76 7.31 2.97
CA LEU A 94 22.72 6.30 2.81
C LEU A 94 21.87 6.17 4.08
N GLU A 95 22.49 6.26 5.25
CA GLU A 95 21.78 6.28 6.53
C GLU A 95 20.79 7.44 6.63
N LYS A 96 21.22 8.66 6.24
CA LYS A 96 20.33 9.84 6.23
C LYS A 96 19.16 9.67 5.28
N VAL A 97 19.40 9.10 4.09
CA VAL A 97 18.34 8.82 3.12
C VAL A 97 17.31 7.85 3.70
N LEU A 98 17.76 6.75 4.31
CA LEU A 98 16.87 5.73 4.89
C LEU A 98 16.12 6.25 6.12
N LYS A 99 16.74 7.10 6.94
CA LYS A 99 16.07 7.75 8.09
C LYS A 99 14.98 8.72 7.67
N HIS A 100 15.18 9.44 6.57
CA HIS A 100 14.22 10.44 6.10
C HIS A 100 13.08 9.82 5.28
N PHE A 101 13.37 8.79 4.48
CA PHE A 101 12.40 8.17 3.57
C PHE A 101 12.09 6.73 3.99
N GLU A 102 11.17 6.59 4.95
CA GLU A 102 10.69 5.29 5.46
C GLU A 102 9.98 4.44 4.39
N SER A 103 9.56 5.04 3.27
CA SER A 103 8.94 4.34 2.15
C SER A 103 9.93 3.54 1.29
N ILE A 104 11.24 3.81 1.42
CA ILE A 104 12.28 3.17 0.61
C ILE A 104 12.70 1.85 1.23
N ASN A 105 12.82 0.82 0.41
CA ASN A 105 13.35 -0.47 0.83
C ASN A 105 14.88 -0.41 1.01
N PRO A 106 15.41 -0.62 2.24
CA PRO A 106 16.86 -0.59 2.49
C PRO A 106 17.63 -1.68 1.75
N ALA A 107 17.06 -2.88 1.65
CA ALA A 107 17.68 -4.00 0.96
C ALA A 107 17.88 -3.63 -0.51
N TRP A 108 16.84 -3.11 -1.17
CA TRP A 108 16.93 -2.67 -2.55
C TRP A 108 17.96 -1.55 -2.76
N LEU A 109 18.05 -0.57 -1.85
CA LEU A 109 19.00 0.54 -1.96
C LEU A 109 20.46 0.12 -1.74
N LEU A 110 20.71 -0.95 -0.98
CA LEU A 110 22.05 -1.45 -0.69
C LEU A 110 22.47 -2.55 -1.67
N THR A 111 21.68 -3.61 -1.82
CA THR A 111 22.01 -4.79 -2.61
C THR A 111 21.57 -4.72 -4.06
N GLY A 112 20.55 -3.92 -4.38
CA GLY A 112 20.01 -3.75 -5.73
C GLY A 112 18.91 -4.75 -6.05
N GLU A 113 18.56 -5.58 -5.07
CA GLU A 113 17.61 -6.68 -5.22
C GLU A 113 16.26 -6.32 -4.59
N GLY A 114 15.18 -6.77 -5.23
CA GLY A 114 13.81 -6.55 -4.77
C GLY A 114 13.15 -5.28 -5.32
N GLU A 115 12.05 -4.87 -4.69
CA GLU A 115 11.29 -3.68 -5.07
C GLU A 115 11.81 -2.43 -4.33
N PRO A 116 11.86 -1.25 -5.01
CA PRO A 116 12.42 -0.02 -4.46
C PRO A 116 11.63 0.59 -3.31
N PHE A 117 10.32 0.34 -3.27
CA PHE A 117 9.42 0.88 -2.26
C PHE A 117 8.76 -0.24 -1.49
N LEU A 118 8.52 0.01 -0.20
CA LEU A 118 7.78 -0.92 0.65
C LEU A 118 6.28 -0.88 0.29
N PRO A 119 5.58 -2.03 0.34
CA PRO A 119 4.15 -2.08 0.04
C PRO A 119 3.37 -1.29 1.08
N GLY A 120 2.47 -0.41 0.62
CA GLY A 120 1.61 0.41 1.49
C GLY A 120 2.10 1.84 1.74
N THR A 121 3.32 2.20 1.33
CA THR A 121 3.87 3.54 1.55
C THR A 121 3.95 4.30 0.22
N GLN A 122 2.96 5.16 -0.06
CA GLN A 122 3.02 6.06 -1.20
C GLN A 122 3.95 7.24 -0.87
N PRO A 123 4.80 7.71 -1.81
CA PRO A 123 5.69 8.83 -1.57
C PRO A 123 4.90 10.13 -1.36
N THR A 124 4.78 10.57 -0.11
CA THR A 124 4.12 11.83 0.26
C THR A 124 4.97 13.01 -0.19
N GLN A 125 4.38 13.91 -0.98
CA GLN A 125 5.08 15.09 -1.50
C GLN A 125 5.02 16.23 -0.48
N ASN A 126 6.18 16.72 -0.04
CA ASN A 126 6.29 17.96 0.73
C ASN A 126 6.74 19.09 -0.20
N ILE A 127 5.87 20.08 -0.40
CA ILE A 127 6.15 21.31 -1.17
C ILE A 127 7.03 22.21 -0.29
N SER A 128 8.31 22.39 -0.63
CA SER A 128 9.18 23.38 0.03
C SER A 128 9.49 24.55 -0.91
N THR A 129 9.09 25.74 -0.46
CA THR A 129 9.11 27.03 -1.12
C THR A 129 10.53 27.61 -1.28
N THR A 130 10.72 28.40 -2.33
CA THR A 130 11.97 29.00 -2.79
C THR A 130 12.52 30.12 -1.89
N LYS A 131 13.85 30.26 -1.86
CA LYS A 131 14.65 31.22 -1.08
C LYS A 131 14.31 32.70 -1.34
N GLY A 132 14.05 33.45 -0.27
CA GLY A 132 14.12 34.91 -0.21
C GLY A 132 14.57 35.35 1.20
N LYS A 133 15.62 36.19 1.28
CA LYS A 133 16.08 36.79 2.53
C LYS A 133 15.04 37.80 3.02
N GLY A 134 14.54 37.63 4.24
CA GLY A 134 13.70 38.61 4.92
C GLY A 134 12.55 37.99 5.71
N ASN A 135 12.73 37.86 7.02
CA ASN A 135 11.69 37.80 8.06
C ASN A 135 10.36 37.06 7.71
N ILE A 136 10.43 35.76 7.42
CA ILE A 136 9.28 34.93 7.03
C ILE A 136 8.56 34.27 8.22
N ILE A 137 8.87 34.67 9.46
CA ILE A 137 8.30 34.03 10.66
C ILE A 137 7.06 34.79 11.17
N GLY A 138 6.88 36.07 10.83
CA GLY A 138 5.81 36.90 11.42
C GLY A 138 4.56 37.12 10.55
N GLN A 139 4.70 37.22 9.22
CA GLN A 139 3.65 37.84 8.39
C GLN A 139 3.05 36.92 7.32
N ALA A 140 3.77 35.88 6.87
CA ALA A 140 3.24 34.88 5.93
C ALA A 140 2.33 33.84 6.62
N ILE A 141 2.56 33.59 7.92
CA ILE A 141 1.72 32.69 8.73
C ILE A 141 0.31 33.27 8.90
N GLY A 142 0.17 34.60 8.97
CA GLY A 142 -1.13 35.27 9.19
C GLY A 142 -2.07 35.35 7.98
N THR A 143 -1.56 35.20 6.74
CA THR A 143 -2.38 35.38 5.52
C THR A 143 -2.58 34.09 4.72
N ALA A 144 -1.66 33.12 4.81
CA ALA A 144 -1.85 31.79 4.23
C ALA A 144 -2.68 30.85 5.12
N ILE A 145 -2.78 31.15 6.42
CA ILE A 145 -3.79 30.55 7.33
C ILE A 145 -5.07 31.37 7.25
N GLY A 146 -5.53 31.63 6.02
CA GLY A 146 -6.90 32.07 5.77
C GLY A 146 -7.80 30.85 5.79
N ASN A 147 -8.43 30.59 6.94
CA ASN A 147 -9.52 29.64 7.13
C ASN A 147 -9.15 28.13 7.00
N ILE A 148 -8.16 27.64 7.74
CA ILE A 148 -8.30 26.26 8.24
C ILE A 148 -9.30 26.36 9.39
N ASN A 149 -10.57 26.10 9.07
CA ASN A 149 -11.62 26.05 10.06
C ASN A 149 -11.31 24.86 10.99
N LEU A 150 -10.65 25.15 12.12
CA LEU A 150 -10.28 24.20 13.18
C LEU A 150 -11.51 23.38 13.66
N ASP A 151 -12.71 23.81 13.30
CA ASP A 151 -13.98 23.21 13.69
C ASP A 151 -14.48 22.10 12.75
N ASP A 152 -13.97 21.98 11.52
CA ASP A 152 -14.33 20.87 10.61
C ASP A 152 -13.53 19.60 10.95
N CYS A 153 -12.24 19.74 11.26
CA CYS A 153 -11.37 18.63 11.68
C CYS A 153 -11.81 18.06 13.06
N LYS A 154 -12.33 18.91 13.95
CA LYS A 154 -12.93 18.47 15.23
C LYS A 154 -14.22 17.65 15.03
N ARG A 155 -14.99 17.95 13.98
CA ARG A 155 -16.28 17.29 13.72
C ARG A 155 -16.09 15.86 13.20
N GLU A 156 -15.08 15.66 12.36
CA GLU A 156 -14.69 14.35 11.84
C GLU A 156 -14.02 13.47 12.93
N LEU A 157 -13.26 14.09 13.83
CA LEU A 157 -12.74 13.39 15.02
C LEU A 157 -13.88 12.91 15.94
N ALA A 158 -14.91 13.74 16.14
CA ALA A 158 -16.08 13.39 16.95
C ALA A 158 -16.96 12.29 16.32
N SER A 159 -17.07 12.22 14.99
CA SER A 159 -17.81 11.13 14.33
C SER A 159 -17.08 9.79 14.47
N SER A 160 -15.75 9.81 14.30
CA SER A 160 -14.90 8.61 14.43
C SER A 160 -14.89 8.08 15.88
N GLN A 161 -14.94 8.98 16.87
CA GLN A 161 -15.06 8.59 18.28
C GLN A 161 -16.39 7.89 18.60
N LYS A 162 -17.50 8.32 17.99
CA LYS A 162 -18.82 7.67 18.15
C LYS A 162 -18.86 6.28 17.53
N GLU A 163 -18.21 6.09 16.38
CA GLU A 163 -18.12 4.78 15.74
C GLU A 163 -17.31 3.79 16.59
N LEU A 164 -16.19 4.24 17.18
CA LEU A 164 -15.40 3.43 18.12
C LEU A 164 -16.22 3.04 19.36
N GLU A 165 -17.05 3.93 19.87
CA GLU A 165 -17.91 3.65 21.02
C GLU A 165 -19.02 2.65 20.69
N HIS A 166 -19.65 2.79 19.52
CA HIS A 166 -20.61 1.80 19.03
C HIS A 166 -19.97 0.41 18.88
N LEU A 167 -18.80 0.33 18.24
CA LEU A 167 -18.09 -0.94 18.04
C LEU A 167 -17.71 -1.59 19.37
N ARG A 168 -17.31 -0.80 20.38
CA ARG A 168 -17.03 -1.28 21.74
C ARG A 168 -18.26 -1.89 22.40
N GLN A 169 -19.44 -1.26 22.28
CA GLN A 169 -20.69 -1.82 22.79
C GLN A 169 -21.06 -3.15 22.11
N GLN A 170 -20.80 -3.27 20.80
CA GLN A 170 -21.03 -4.54 20.10
C GLN A 170 -20.10 -5.66 20.58
N LEU A 171 -18.84 -5.34 20.88
CA LEU A 171 -17.89 -6.31 21.43
C LEU A 171 -18.34 -6.78 22.81
N GLU A 172 -18.76 -5.86 23.67
CA GLU A 172 -19.27 -6.18 25.01
C GLU A 172 -20.49 -7.11 24.96
N LEU A 173 -21.44 -6.82 24.06
CA LEU A 173 -22.59 -7.70 23.83
C LEU A 173 -22.17 -9.06 23.28
N LYS A 174 -21.19 -9.10 22.36
CA LYS A 174 -20.66 -10.35 21.82
C LYS A 174 -19.95 -11.18 22.89
N ASP A 175 -19.21 -10.57 23.81
CA ASP A 175 -18.54 -11.25 24.91
C ASP A 175 -19.55 -11.83 25.90
N ALA A 176 -20.61 -11.10 26.22
CA ALA A 176 -21.72 -11.61 27.03
C ALA A 176 -22.43 -12.81 26.36
N LEU A 177 -22.65 -12.74 25.03
CA LEU A 177 -23.21 -13.86 24.26
C LEU A 177 -22.28 -15.07 24.21
N LEU A 178 -20.96 -14.84 24.14
CA LEU A 178 -19.97 -15.91 24.21
C LEU A 178 -20.02 -16.58 25.58
N ALA A 179 -20.09 -15.83 26.68
CA ALA A 179 -20.23 -16.38 28.02
C ALA A 179 -21.50 -17.24 28.16
N ALA A 180 -22.65 -16.74 27.71
CA ALA A 180 -23.90 -17.51 27.72
C ALA A 180 -23.83 -18.76 26.83
N LYS A 181 -23.15 -18.69 25.69
CA LYS A 181 -22.92 -19.83 24.81
C LYS A 181 -21.99 -20.86 25.46
N ASP A 182 -20.99 -20.44 26.20
CA ASP A 182 -20.06 -21.31 26.93
C ASP A 182 -20.75 -22.03 28.10
N GLU A 183 -21.66 -21.36 28.81
CA GLU A 183 -22.52 -21.99 29.82
C GLU A 183 -23.43 -23.06 29.19
N MET A 184 -24.06 -22.74 28.07
CA MET A 184 -24.90 -23.70 27.33
C MET A 184 -24.08 -24.88 26.79
N LEU A 185 -22.87 -24.64 26.29
CA LEU A 185 -21.94 -25.70 25.90
C LEU A 185 -21.53 -26.56 27.10
N THR A 186 -21.39 -25.98 28.29
CA THR A 186 -21.09 -26.72 29.52
C THR A 186 -22.24 -27.68 29.88
N LEU A 187 -23.49 -27.25 29.75
CA LEU A 187 -24.67 -28.11 29.96
C LEU A 187 -24.76 -29.25 28.92
N LEU A 188 -24.49 -28.96 27.64
CA LEU A 188 -24.47 -29.95 26.57
C LEU A 188 -23.31 -30.95 26.70
N ARG A 189 -22.13 -30.50 27.15
CA ARG A 189 -20.96 -31.36 27.42
C ARG A 189 -21.16 -32.23 28.66
N GLY A 190 -21.80 -31.71 29.71
CA GLY A 190 -22.10 -32.46 30.94
C GLY A 190 -23.07 -33.63 30.72
N SER A 191 -23.98 -33.53 29.74
CA SER A 191 -24.95 -34.58 29.42
C SER A 191 -24.34 -35.79 28.69
N HIS A 192 -23.17 -35.64 28.04
CA HIS A 192 -22.51 -36.70 27.27
C HIS A 192 -21.37 -37.40 28.01
N ASN A 193 -21.15 -37.09 29.28
CA ASN A 193 -20.05 -37.66 30.09
C ASN A 193 -20.59 -38.60 31.18
N ARG A 194 -21.47 -39.54 30.81
CA ARG A 194 -21.88 -40.63 31.71
C ARG A 194 -20.79 -41.70 31.69
N PRO A 195 -20.11 -41.99 32.81
CA PRO A 195 -19.11 -43.04 32.85
C PRO A 195 -19.80 -44.39 32.58
N ASN A 196 -19.20 -45.17 31.68
CA ASN A 196 -19.63 -46.51 31.32
C ASN A 196 -19.12 -47.52 32.34
#